data_AF-A0A7X4A835-F1
#
_entry.id   AF-A0A7X4A835-F1
#
_cell.length_a   1.000
_cell.length_b   1.000
_cell.length_c   1.000
_cell.angle_alpha   90.00
_cell.angle_beta   90.00
_cell.angle_gamma   90.00
#
_symmetry.space_group_name_H-M   'P 1'
#
loop_
_entity.id
_entity.type
_entity.pdbx_description
1 polymer ?
#
loop_
_entity_poly.entity_id
_entity_poly.type
_entity_poly.pdbx_seq_one_letter_code
_entity_poly.pdbx_strand_id
1 'polypeptide(L)'
;MIDYANAHPIAKSFLVNYGPVGDQFNDLPDGVANRCEMIGWMNPDNPDARNGFRQIVREIVGRPKSAKLKQLSLSDAKTIVIDISASMRCVLRSEPFWNLLRDNVGELSKIYLVDTNVRAEVSLGELENWLTSNELGTSTNLLATVSNLVEYNEDVFVITDVEGRENLAFATNLVVDHFEEEGVNAIILRISKENFERDVDFFLASK
;
A
#
# COMPACT_ATOMS: atom_id res chain seq x y z
N MET A 1 -22.39 -18.30 27.53
CA MET A 1 -21.10 -18.02 26.87
C MET A 1 -20.73 -19.28 26.09
N ILE A 2 -20.76 -19.23 24.75
CA ILE A 2 -20.41 -20.39 23.92
C ILE A 2 -18.89 -20.48 23.90
N ASP A 3 -18.35 -21.64 24.26
CA ASP A 3 -16.94 -21.91 24.12
C ASP A 3 -16.62 -22.14 22.64
N TYR A 4 -16.09 -21.10 22.01
CA TYR A 4 -15.72 -21.09 20.59
C TYR A 4 -14.72 -22.20 20.24
N ALA A 5 -13.84 -22.58 21.18
CA ALA A 5 -12.90 -23.65 20.96
C ALA A 5 -13.65 -24.97 20.79
N ASN A 6 -14.63 -25.25 21.66
CA ASN A 6 -15.43 -26.48 21.59
C ASN A 6 -16.39 -26.50 20.37
N ALA A 7 -16.85 -25.34 19.90
CA ALA A 7 -17.69 -25.25 18.70
C ALA A 7 -16.92 -25.51 17.39
N HIS A 8 -15.60 -25.28 17.38
CA HIS A 8 -14.76 -25.45 16.19
C HIS A 8 -13.52 -26.30 16.50
N PRO A 9 -13.66 -27.64 16.61
CA PRO A 9 -12.59 -28.52 17.11
C PRO A 9 -11.34 -28.56 16.23
N ILE A 10 -11.45 -28.18 14.96
CA ILE A 10 -10.34 -28.14 14.00
C ILE A 10 -9.69 -26.75 13.85
N ALA A 11 -10.24 -25.72 14.48
CA ALA A 11 -9.70 -24.36 14.37
C ALA A 11 -8.49 -24.17 15.28
N LYS A 12 -7.44 -23.56 14.72
CA LYS A 12 -6.38 -22.93 15.53
C LYS A 12 -6.95 -21.71 16.24
N SER A 13 -6.65 -21.59 17.53
CA SER A 13 -7.09 -20.48 18.38
C SER A 13 -5.86 -19.66 18.79
N PHE A 14 -5.99 -18.34 18.81
CA PHE A 14 -4.91 -17.46 19.24
C PHE A 14 -5.40 -16.58 20.39
N LEU A 15 -4.72 -16.64 21.53
CA LEU A 15 -4.98 -15.72 22.63
C LEU A 15 -3.97 -14.58 22.59
N VAL A 16 -4.47 -13.36 22.45
CA VAL A 16 -3.64 -12.17 22.25
C VAL A 16 -3.75 -11.30 23.48
N ASN A 17 -2.61 -11.05 24.14
CA ASN A 17 -2.51 -10.23 25.34
C ASN A 17 -1.70 -8.96 25.08
N TYR A 18 -2.12 -7.84 25.66
CA TYR A 18 -1.39 -6.57 25.62
C TYR A 18 -0.08 -6.59 26.44
N GLY A 19 0.04 -7.51 27.41
CA GLY A 19 1.19 -7.69 28.29
C GLY A 19 1.78 -9.11 28.23
N PRO A 20 2.61 -9.51 29.20
CA PRO A 20 3.21 -10.84 29.22
C PRO A 20 2.14 -11.92 29.35
N VAL A 21 2.43 -13.09 28.76
CA VAL A 21 1.62 -14.29 28.92
C VAL A 21 1.88 -14.86 30.33
N GLY A 22 0.81 -15.09 31.09
CA GLY A 22 0.90 -15.77 32.39
C GLY A 22 0.77 -17.29 32.29
N ASP A 23 1.12 -18.00 33.37
CA ASP A 23 1.23 -19.48 33.41
C ASP A 23 -0.12 -20.23 33.45
N GLN A 24 -1.24 -19.50 33.51
CA GLN A 24 -2.60 -20.05 33.62
C GLN A 24 -3.05 -20.86 32.40
N PHE A 25 -2.21 -20.96 31.37
CA PHE A 25 -2.47 -21.74 30.16
C PHE A 25 -2.30 -23.25 30.35
N ASN A 26 -1.51 -23.66 31.35
CA ASN A 26 -1.28 -25.08 31.64
C ASN A 26 -2.54 -25.81 32.12
N ASP A 27 -3.58 -25.06 32.52
CA ASP A 27 -4.85 -25.61 32.99
C ASP A 27 -5.87 -25.87 31.86
N LEU A 28 -5.49 -25.63 30.60
CA LEU A 28 -6.37 -25.92 29.46
C LEU A 28 -6.46 -27.43 29.18
N PRO A 29 -7.64 -27.95 28.80
CA PRO A 29 -7.77 -29.34 28.35
C PRO A 29 -6.82 -29.63 27.16
N ASP A 30 -6.22 -30.82 27.12
CA ASP A 30 -5.22 -31.20 26.09
C ASP A 30 -5.67 -30.92 24.65
N GLY A 31 -6.95 -31.15 24.36
CA GLY A 31 -7.53 -30.90 23.03
C GLY A 31 -7.63 -29.42 22.65
N VAL A 32 -7.61 -28.50 23.62
CA VAL A 32 -7.58 -27.05 23.41
C VAL A 32 -6.14 -26.55 23.43
N ALA A 33 -5.31 -27.03 24.36
CA ALA A 33 -3.92 -26.63 24.50
C ALA A 33 -3.11 -26.88 23.20
N ASN A 34 -3.30 -28.04 22.56
CA ASN A 34 -2.56 -28.43 21.35
C ASN A 34 -2.84 -27.56 20.10
N ARG A 35 -3.86 -26.73 20.14
CA ARG A 35 -4.29 -25.88 19.00
C ARG A 35 -4.45 -24.42 19.37
N CYS A 36 -4.07 -24.06 20.59
CA CYS A 36 -4.13 -22.70 21.08
C CYS A 36 -2.70 -22.16 21.19
N GLU A 37 -2.43 -21.02 20.58
CA GLU A 37 -1.14 -20.34 20.66
C GLU A 37 -1.34 -18.98 21.36
N MET A 38 -0.43 -18.62 22.26
CA MET A 38 -0.49 -17.34 22.97
C MET A 38 0.52 -16.36 22.41
N ILE A 39 0.06 -15.13 22.21
CA ILE A 39 0.88 -14.02 21.74
C ILE A 39 0.82 -12.94 22.82
N GLY A 40 1.93 -12.80 23.54
CA GLY A 40 2.12 -11.73 24.52
C GLY A 40 2.57 -10.43 23.88
N TRP A 41 2.47 -9.35 24.65
CA TRP A 41 2.99 -8.03 24.29
C TRP A 41 2.46 -7.49 22.96
N MET A 42 1.23 -7.85 22.58
CA MET A 42 0.59 -7.35 21.39
C MET A 42 -0.01 -5.96 21.66
N ASN A 43 0.87 -4.96 21.68
CA ASN A 43 0.51 -3.55 21.85
C ASN A 43 1.00 -2.73 20.65
N PRO A 44 0.51 -1.48 20.48
CA PRO A 44 0.89 -0.63 19.35
C PRO A 44 2.40 -0.36 19.27
N ASP A 45 3.09 -0.38 20.40
CA ASP A 45 4.51 -0.04 20.52
C ASP A 45 5.44 -1.23 20.27
N ASN A 46 4.90 -2.44 20.11
CA ASN A 46 5.65 -3.66 19.80
C ASN A 46 5.42 -4.09 18.34
N PRO A 47 6.17 -3.53 17.37
CA PRO A 47 6.04 -3.89 15.96
C PRO A 47 6.34 -5.36 15.69
N ASP A 48 7.23 -5.99 16.46
CA ASP A 48 7.65 -7.38 16.25
C ASP A 48 6.50 -8.35 16.56
N ALA A 49 5.81 -8.16 17.70
CA ALA A 49 4.62 -8.96 18.02
C ALA A 49 3.52 -8.81 16.96
N ARG A 50 3.33 -7.58 16.44
CA ARG A 50 2.34 -7.32 15.38
C ARG A 50 2.71 -7.98 14.07
N ASN A 51 3.99 -7.95 13.70
CA ASN A 51 4.47 -8.58 12.48
C ASN A 51 4.40 -10.10 12.57
N GLY A 52 4.77 -10.68 13.73
CA GLY A 52 4.64 -12.11 13.99
C GLY A 52 3.19 -12.58 13.90
N PHE A 53 2.25 -11.88 14.56
CA PHE A 53 0.83 -12.21 14.44
C PHE A 53 0.31 -12.09 13.01
N ARG A 54 0.73 -11.05 12.28
CA ARG A 54 0.37 -10.88 10.86
C ARG A 54 0.86 -12.06 10.01
N GLN A 55 2.07 -12.55 10.26
CA GLN A 55 2.61 -13.70 9.54
C GLN A 55 1.81 -14.97 9.82
N ILE A 56 1.52 -15.25 11.09
CA ILE A 56 0.69 -16.39 11.51
C ILE A 56 -0.67 -16.37 10.82
N VAL A 57 -1.36 -15.22 10.84
CA VAL A 57 -2.66 -15.07 10.17
C VAL A 57 -2.53 -15.32 8.67
N ARG A 58 -1.46 -14.85 8.03
CA ARG A 58 -1.20 -15.05 6.59
C ARG A 58 -0.93 -16.51 6.23
N GLU A 59 -0.24 -17.25 7.09
CA GLU A 59 0.03 -18.68 6.87
C GLU A 59 -1.25 -19.51 6.95
N ILE A 60 -2.19 -19.13 7.82
CA ILE A 60 -3.43 -19.88 8.05
C ILE A 60 -4.54 -19.48 7.09
N VAL A 61 -4.78 -18.18 6.94
CA VAL A 61 -5.89 -17.62 6.16
C VAL A 61 -5.48 -17.33 4.71
N GLY A 62 -4.18 -17.36 4.43
CA GLY A 62 -3.60 -16.87 3.19
C GLY A 62 -3.25 -15.38 3.28
N ARG A 63 -2.52 -14.86 2.28
CA ARG A 63 -2.35 -13.40 2.12
C ARG A 63 -3.74 -12.77 2.08
N PRO A 64 -3.97 -11.62 2.74
CA PRO A 64 -5.24 -10.92 2.62
C PRO A 64 -5.55 -10.78 1.14
N LYS A 65 -6.64 -11.42 0.69
CA LYS A 65 -7.21 -11.06 -0.60
C LYS A 65 -7.62 -9.62 -0.39
N SER A 66 -6.95 -8.69 -1.08
CA SER A 66 -7.36 -7.29 -1.11
C SER A 66 -8.87 -7.31 -1.20
N ALA A 67 -9.55 -6.85 -0.14
CA ALA A 67 -11.00 -6.68 -0.21
C ALA A 67 -11.23 -5.93 -1.51
N LYS A 68 -12.22 -6.34 -2.31
CA LYS A 68 -12.56 -5.70 -3.59
C LYS A 68 -12.90 -4.21 -3.37
N LEU A 69 -11.90 -3.39 -3.04
CA LEU A 69 -11.73 -2.05 -3.57
C LEU A 69 -11.95 -2.27 -5.06
N LYS A 70 -12.85 -1.50 -5.67
CA LYS A 70 -12.94 -1.43 -7.13
C LYS A 70 -11.50 -1.44 -7.63
N GLN A 71 -11.08 -2.50 -8.32
CA GLN A 71 -9.69 -2.61 -8.82
C GLN A 71 -9.37 -1.24 -9.42
N LEU A 72 -8.25 -0.65 -8.98
CA LEU A 72 -7.80 0.60 -9.54
C LEU A 72 -7.53 0.32 -11.02
N SER A 73 -8.53 0.60 -11.84
CA SER A 73 -8.45 0.37 -13.26
C SER A 73 -7.72 1.57 -13.83
N LEU A 74 -6.42 1.39 -14.08
CA LEU A 74 -5.62 2.40 -14.76
C LEU A 74 -6.17 2.70 -16.16
N SER A 75 -7.07 1.86 -16.71
CA SER A 75 -7.55 2.03 -18.09
C SER A 75 -8.51 3.20 -18.21
N ASP A 76 -9.17 3.55 -17.11
CA ASP A 76 -10.05 4.72 -17.00
C ASP A 76 -9.30 5.94 -16.46
N ALA A 77 -8.01 5.81 -16.09
CA ALA A 77 -7.24 6.90 -15.49
C ALA A 77 -6.91 7.95 -16.56
N LYS A 78 -7.46 9.16 -16.42
CA LYS A 78 -7.10 10.30 -17.30
C LYS A 78 -5.72 10.87 -16.97
N THR A 79 -5.33 10.78 -15.70
CA THR A 79 -4.11 11.38 -15.17
C THR A 79 -3.38 10.38 -14.29
N ILE A 80 -2.17 10.02 -14.72
CA ILE A 80 -1.26 9.11 -14.02
C ILE A 80 -0.03 9.90 -13.64
N VAL A 81 0.42 9.73 -12.41
CA VAL A 81 1.67 10.28 -11.88
C VAL A 81 2.59 9.11 -11.62
N ILE A 82 3.79 9.13 -12.18
CA ILE A 82 4.82 8.14 -11.91
C ILE A 82 5.94 8.83 -11.15
N ASP A 83 6.23 8.31 -9.97
CA ASP A 83 7.38 8.68 -9.19
C ASP A 83 8.66 8.21 -9.92
N ILE A 84 9.52 9.16 -10.25
CA ILE A 84 10.80 8.94 -10.95
C ILE A 84 12.00 9.20 -10.03
N SER A 85 11.83 9.04 -8.73
CA SER A 85 12.92 9.06 -7.75
C SER A 85 13.91 7.90 -7.93
N ALA A 86 15.09 8.05 -7.34
CA ALA A 86 16.14 7.06 -7.44
C ALA A 86 15.77 5.69 -6.82
N SER A 87 14.90 5.67 -5.80
CA SER A 87 14.40 4.44 -5.16
C SER A 87 13.51 3.63 -6.12
N MET A 88 12.76 4.31 -7.00
CA MET A 88 11.94 3.70 -8.04
C MET A 88 12.74 3.06 -9.18
N ARG A 89 14.08 3.23 -9.22
CA ARG A 89 14.92 2.75 -10.33
C ARG A 89 14.73 1.27 -10.66
N CYS A 90 14.62 0.40 -9.65
CA CYS A 90 14.43 -1.03 -9.87
C CYS A 90 13.06 -1.33 -10.47
N VAL A 91 12.02 -0.62 -10.01
CA VAL A 91 10.64 -0.75 -10.51
C VAL A 91 10.55 -0.28 -11.96
N LEU A 92 11.05 0.91 -12.26
CA LEU A 92 10.98 1.53 -13.59
C LEU A 92 11.74 0.76 -14.68
N ARG A 93 12.71 -0.09 -14.29
CA ARG A 93 13.47 -0.96 -15.22
C ARG A 93 12.89 -2.35 -15.36
N SER A 94 11.89 -2.69 -14.55
CA SER A 94 11.37 -4.06 -14.48
C SER A 94 10.35 -4.32 -15.57
N GLU A 95 10.44 -5.48 -16.23
CA GLU A 95 9.45 -5.91 -17.22
C GLU A 95 8.02 -6.01 -16.65
N PRO A 96 7.81 -6.51 -15.40
CA PRO A 96 6.48 -6.52 -14.78
C PRO A 96 5.82 -5.13 -14.72
N PHE A 97 6.59 -4.09 -14.37
CA PHE A 97 6.08 -2.71 -14.36
C PHE A 97 5.65 -2.25 -15.75
N TRP A 98 6.43 -2.57 -16.79
CA TRP A 98 6.08 -2.21 -18.16
C TRP A 98 4.87 -2.97 -18.69
N ASN A 99 4.70 -4.24 -18.31
CA ASN A 99 3.50 -5.02 -18.64
C ASN A 99 2.27 -4.43 -17.95
N LEU A 100 2.38 -4.08 -16.66
CA LEU A 100 1.32 -3.37 -15.93
C LEU A 100 0.88 -2.11 -16.68
N LEU A 101 1.81 -1.27 -17.13
CA LEU A 101 1.45 -0.05 -17.86
C LEU A 101 0.82 -0.36 -19.23
N ARG A 102 1.38 -1.27 -20.02
CA ARG A 102 0.86 -1.60 -21.36
C ARG A 102 -0.53 -2.22 -21.31
N ASP A 103 -0.79 -3.08 -20.34
CA ASP A 103 -2.04 -3.82 -20.24
C ASP A 103 -3.16 -3.00 -19.62
N ASN A 104 -2.81 -1.98 -18.83
CA ASN A 104 -3.79 -1.27 -18.02
C ASN A 104 -3.87 0.23 -18.29
N VAL A 105 -2.93 0.90 -18.95
CA VAL A 105 -3.03 2.35 -19.18
C VAL A 105 -3.75 2.64 -20.49
N GLY A 106 -4.77 3.51 -20.43
CA GLY A 106 -5.52 3.92 -21.62
C GLY A 106 -4.69 4.82 -22.55
N GLU A 107 -4.97 4.78 -23.85
CA GLU A 107 -4.25 5.60 -24.85
C GLU A 107 -4.41 7.12 -24.62
N LEU A 108 -5.48 7.54 -23.95
CA LEU A 108 -5.79 8.94 -23.66
C LEU A 108 -5.24 9.42 -22.30
N SER A 109 -4.56 8.55 -21.55
CA SER A 109 -4.01 8.87 -20.25
C SER A 109 -2.80 9.81 -20.38
N LYS A 110 -2.79 10.89 -19.61
CA LYS A 110 -1.62 11.75 -19.44
C LYS A 110 -0.73 11.19 -18.34
N ILE A 111 0.55 11.02 -18.62
CA ILE A 111 1.54 10.52 -17.65
C ILE A 111 2.44 11.68 -17.22
N TYR A 112 2.36 12.04 -15.96
CA TYR A 112 3.23 13.02 -15.33
C TYR A 112 4.37 12.31 -14.62
N LEU A 113 5.60 12.70 -14.96
CA LEU A 113 6.81 12.18 -14.34
C LEU A 113 7.24 13.13 -13.24
N VAL A 114 7.24 12.66 -12.00
CA VAL A 114 7.35 13.51 -10.82
C VAL A 114 8.46 13.04 -9.89
N ASP A 115 9.22 14.00 -9.37
CA ASP A 115 10.09 13.83 -8.20
C ASP A 115 9.73 14.85 -7.11
N THR A 116 10.58 15.85 -6.88
CA THR A 116 10.24 17.07 -6.14
C THR A 116 9.41 18.03 -6.99
N ASN A 117 9.45 17.90 -8.32
CA ASN A 117 8.69 18.71 -9.27
C ASN A 117 8.14 17.82 -10.40
N VAL A 118 7.21 18.34 -11.19
CA VAL A 118 6.85 17.73 -12.48
C VAL A 118 8.03 17.93 -13.44
N ARG A 119 8.65 16.84 -13.87
CA ARG A 119 9.76 16.85 -14.83
C ARG A 119 9.28 16.81 -16.27
N ALA A 120 8.18 16.10 -16.53
CA ALA A 120 7.59 15.99 -17.86
C ALA A 120 6.13 15.54 -17.81
N GLU A 121 5.39 15.86 -18.88
CA GLU A 121 4.11 15.25 -19.25
C GLU A 121 4.38 14.47 -20.54
N VAL A 122 4.12 13.16 -20.53
CA VAL A 122 4.40 12.24 -21.64
C VAL A 122 3.23 11.30 -21.90
N SER A 123 3.18 10.74 -23.10
CA SER A 123 2.35 9.57 -23.40
C SER A 123 3.08 8.26 -23.03
N LEU A 124 2.35 7.14 -22.97
CA LEU A 124 2.95 5.82 -22.71
C LEU A 124 4.04 5.45 -23.74
N GLY A 125 3.84 5.81 -25.02
CA GLY A 125 4.82 5.54 -26.09
C GLY A 125 6.10 6.37 -25.99
N GLU A 126 6.07 7.51 -25.28
CA GLU A 126 7.22 8.39 -25.06
C GLU A 126 7.94 8.09 -23.74
N LEU A 127 7.27 7.41 -22.81
CA LEU A 127 7.76 7.17 -21.45
C LEU A 127 9.10 6.44 -21.42
N GLU A 128 9.26 5.38 -22.20
CA GLU A 128 10.50 4.57 -22.24
C GLU A 128 11.69 5.38 -22.77
N ASN A 129 11.47 6.14 -23.85
CA ASN A 129 12.47 7.04 -24.41
C ASN A 129 12.85 8.14 -23.43
N TRP A 130 11.89 8.66 -22.66
CA TRP A 130 12.16 9.66 -21.65
C TRP A 130 13.03 9.08 -20.52
N LEU A 131 12.66 7.92 -19.98
CA LEU A 131 13.37 7.27 -18.87
C LEU A 131 14.80 6.84 -19.24
N THR A 132 15.06 6.55 -20.52
CA THR A 132 16.41 6.22 -21.00
C THR A 132 17.27 7.46 -21.26
N SER A 133 16.65 8.59 -21.62
CA SER A 133 17.35 9.82 -21.99
C SER A 133 17.59 10.77 -20.82
N ASN A 134 16.95 10.56 -19.67
CA ASN A 134 16.99 11.47 -18.52
C ASN A 134 17.43 10.76 -17.24
N GLU A 135 18.01 11.53 -16.32
CA GLU A 135 18.37 11.04 -15.00
C GLU A 135 17.16 11.05 -14.06
N LEU A 136 17.10 10.07 -13.16
CA LEU A 136 16.09 9.98 -12.10
C LEU A 136 16.34 11.03 -11.02
N GLY A 137 15.28 11.45 -10.35
CA GLY A 137 15.34 12.41 -9.25
C GLY A 137 16.08 11.86 -8.03
N THR A 138 16.78 12.72 -7.29
CA THR A 138 17.54 12.32 -6.08
C THR A 138 16.71 12.41 -4.79
N SER A 139 15.51 13.00 -4.85
CA SER A 139 14.63 13.21 -3.70
C SER A 139 13.17 13.11 -4.12
N THR A 140 12.35 12.63 -3.19
CA THR A 140 10.93 12.40 -3.36
C THR A 140 10.17 13.38 -2.48
N ASN A 141 9.60 14.44 -3.06
CA ASN A 141 8.59 15.26 -2.38
C ASN A 141 7.35 15.31 -3.27
N LEU A 142 6.63 14.19 -3.26
CA LEU A 142 5.44 14.01 -4.08
C LEU A 142 4.31 14.90 -3.62
N LEU A 143 4.29 15.33 -2.35
CA LEU A 143 3.12 16.00 -1.83
C LEU A 143 2.78 17.26 -2.63
N ALA A 144 3.67 18.27 -2.59
CA ALA A 144 3.33 19.57 -3.16
C ALA A 144 2.98 19.45 -4.65
N THR A 145 3.70 18.58 -5.36
CA THR A 145 3.47 18.33 -6.78
C THR A 145 2.15 17.61 -7.06
N VAL A 146 1.83 16.56 -6.29
CA VAL A 146 0.58 15.81 -6.44
C VAL A 146 -0.62 16.68 -6.03
N SER A 147 -0.50 17.49 -4.97
CA SER A 147 -1.53 18.48 -4.58
C SER A 147 -1.89 19.39 -5.75
N ASN A 148 -0.89 19.96 -6.41
CA ASN A 148 -1.09 20.85 -7.54
C ASN A 148 -1.78 20.09 -8.69
N LEU A 149 -1.41 18.85 -8.96
CA LEU A 149 -2.06 18.06 -10.01
C LEU A 149 -3.50 17.73 -9.68
N VAL A 150 -3.82 17.41 -8.42
CA VAL A 150 -5.19 17.13 -7.96
C VAL A 150 -6.08 18.37 -8.02
N GLU A 151 -5.53 19.58 -7.90
CA GLU A 151 -6.33 20.82 -8.05
C GLU A 151 -6.98 20.91 -9.44
N TYR A 152 -6.28 20.46 -10.48
CA TYR A 152 -6.73 20.53 -11.88
C TYR A 152 -7.37 19.23 -12.40
N ASN A 153 -7.34 18.14 -11.61
CA ASN A 153 -7.79 16.82 -12.03
C ASN A 153 -8.76 16.22 -11.00
N GLU A 154 -9.88 15.66 -11.46
CA GLU A 154 -10.85 15.02 -10.56
C GLU A 154 -10.25 13.82 -9.82
N ASP A 155 -9.44 13.03 -10.52
CA ASP A 155 -8.75 11.85 -10.02
C ASP A 155 -7.31 11.81 -10.56
N VAL A 156 -6.37 11.46 -9.68
CA VAL A 156 -4.96 11.25 -10.01
C VAL A 156 -4.56 9.87 -9.52
N PHE A 157 -3.95 9.07 -10.40
CA PHE A 157 -3.39 7.76 -10.05
C PHE A 157 -1.88 7.90 -9.89
N VAL A 158 -1.36 7.71 -8.68
CA VAL A 158 0.07 7.81 -8.38
C VAL A 158 0.67 6.41 -8.32
N ILE A 159 1.74 6.17 -9.05
CA ILE A 159 2.54 4.96 -8.99
C ILE A 159 3.87 5.30 -8.33
N THR A 160 4.15 4.70 -7.18
CA THR A 160 5.32 5.00 -6.34
C THR A 160 5.75 3.76 -5.55
N ASP A 161 6.76 3.87 -4.72
CA ASP A 161 7.21 2.83 -3.79
C ASP A 161 6.68 3.09 -2.37
N VAL A 162 7.26 2.39 -1.38
CA VAL A 162 6.91 2.55 0.03
C VAL A 162 7.23 3.97 0.53
N GLU A 163 8.34 4.55 0.11
CA GLU A 163 8.80 5.87 0.56
C GLU A 163 7.88 6.98 0.01
N GLY A 164 7.54 6.94 -1.27
CA GLY A 164 6.60 7.92 -1.81
C GLY A 164 5.18 7.75 -1.28
N ARG A 165 4.75 6.52 -0.93
CA ARG A 165 3.50 6.32 -0.16
C ARG A 165 3.56 7.02 1.20
N GLU A 166 4.66 6.90 1.93
CA GLU A 166 4.83 7.56 3.23
C GLU A 166 4.76 9.09 3.11
N ASN A 167 5.31 9.66 2.04
CA ASN A 167 5.19 11.09 1.72
C ASN A 167 3.72 11.53 1.48
N LEU A 168 2.87 10.61 1.01
CA LEU A 168 1.45 10.86 0.73
C LEU A 168 0.52 10.37 1.84
N ALA A 169 1.04 9.79 2.93
CA ALA A 169 0.27 9.04 3.92
C ALA A 169 -0.78 9.85 4.71
N PHE A 170 -0.75 11.17 4.63
CA PHE A 170 -1.74 12.02 5.28
C PHE A 170 -3.01 12.24 4.45
N ALA A 171 -3.02 11.84 3.17
CA ALA A 171 -4.27 11.70 2.42
C ALA A 171 -4.98 10.45 3.00
N THR A 172 -5.91 10.67 3.93
CA THR A 172 -6.53 9.63 4.75
C THR A 172 -7.44 8.70 3.96
N ASN A 173 -7.81 9.09 2.74
CA ASN A 173 -8.71 8.35 1.85
C ASN A 173 -8.03 7.83 0.57
N LEU A 174 -6.75 7.47 0.67
CA LEU A 174 -6.04 6.80 -0.42
C LEU A 174 -6.61 5.40 -0.64
N VAL A 175 -7.13 5.15 -1.85
CA VAL A 175 -7.31 3.78 -2.31
C VAL A 175 -5.95 3.28 -2.74
N VAL A 176 -5.46 2.25 -2.06
CA VAL A 176 -4.13 1.66 -2.27
C VAL A 176 -4.30 0.29 -2.93
N ASP A 177 -3.66 0.11 -4.07
CA ASP A 177 -3.39 -1.20 -4.65
C ASP A 177 -1.88 -1.47 -4.64
N HIS A 178 -1.53 -2.75 -4.48
CA HIS A 178 -0.14 -3.18 -4.40
C HIS A 178 0.18 -4.05 -5.60
N PHE A 179 1.20 -3.65 -6.34
CA PHE A 179 1.78 -4.44 -7.41
C PHE A 179 3.06 -5.10 -6.89
N GLU A 180 2.97 -6.40 -6.62
CA GLU A 180 4.11 -7.23 -6.21
C GLU A 180 4.29 -8.38 -7.21
N GLU A 181 5.25 -8.27 -8.11
CA GLU A 181 5.55 -9.29 -9.12
C GLU A 181 7.06 -9.44 -9.28
N GLU A 182 7.57 -10.68 -9.19
CA GLU A 182 9.00 -11.00 -9.34
C GLU A 182 9.96 -10.16 -8.47
N GLY A 183 9.51 -9.73 -7.28
CA GLY A 183 10.31 -8.90 -6.36
C GLY A 183 10.29 -7.40 -6.69
N VAL A 184 9.56 -7.00 -7.72
CA VAL A 184 9.16 -5.61 -7.96
C VAL A 184 8.04 -5.27 -6.99
N ASN A 185 8.17 -4.16 -6.27
CA ASN A 185 7.14 -3.67 -5.36
C ASN A 185 6.80 -2.23 -5.72
N ALA A 186 5.65 -2.05 -6.38
CA ALA A 186 5.08 -0.75 -6.67
C ALA A 186 3.74 -0.60 -5.97
N ILE A 187 3.40 0.62 -5.62
CA ILE A 187 2.17 0.99 -4.94
C ILE A 187 1.42 1.93 -5.87
N ILE A 188 0.18 1.55 -6.18
CA ILE A 188 -0.73 2.38 -6.96
C ILE A 188 -1.70 3.02 -5.98
N LEU A 189 -1.76 4.34 -6.00
CA LEU A 189 -2.61 5.16 -5.16
C LEU A 189 -3.61 5.88 -6.06
N ARG A 190 -4.89 5.92 -5.69
CA ARG A 190 -5.84 6.85 -6.28
C ARG A 190 -6.15 7.97 -5.31
N ILE A 191 -5.97 9.20 -5.79
CA ILE A 191 -6.26 10.43 -5.08
C ILE A 191 -7.35 11.16 -5.85
N SER A 192 -8.54 11.22 -5.25
CA SER A 192 -9.64 12.04 -5.78
C SER A 192 -9.63 13.41 -5.13
N LYS A 193 -9.95 14.45 -5.90
CA LYS A 193 -10.02 15.84 -5.41
C LYS A 193 -10.90 16.02 -4.17
N GLU A 194 -12.09 15.41 -4.16
CA GLU A 194 -13.04 15.49 -3.03
C GLU A 194 -12.43 15.00 -1.71
N ASN A 195 -11.63 13.93 -1.78
CA ASN A 195 -10.96 13.36 -0.63
C ASN A 195 -9.74 14.19 -0.19
N PHE A 196 -9.04 14.76 -1.16
CA PHE A 196 -7.81 15.50 -0.92
C PHE A 196 -8.07 16.84 -0.22
N GLU A 197 -9.08 17.60 -0.67
CA GLU A 197 -9.44 18.89 -0.07
C GLU A 197 -9.86 18.75 1.41
N ARG A 198 -10.64 17.69 1.75
CA ARG A 198 -11.05 17.41 3.13
C ARG A 198 -9.86 17.14 4.06
N ASP A 199 -8.84 16.47 3.56
CA ASP A 199 -7.72 15.98 4.37
C ASP A 199 -6.63 17.04 4.55
N VAL A 200 -6.41 17.89 3.53
CA VAL A 200 -5.45 19.02 3.62
C VAL A 200 -5.93 20.06 4.63
N ASP A 201 -7.22 20.42 4.60
CA ASP A 201 -7.79 21.38 5.55
C ASP A 201 -7.67 20.88 7.00
N PHE A 202 -7.89 19.58 7.22
CA PHE A 202 -7.73 18.96 8.54
C PHE A 202 -6.26 18.95 9.00
N PHE A 203 -5.32 18.61 8.11
CA PHE A 203 -3.90 18.58 8.42
C PHE A 203 -3.36 19.97 8.76
N LEU A 204 -3.72 21.00 8.00
CA LEU A 204 -3.31 22.38 8.26
C LEU A 204 -3.92 22.96 9.54
N ALA A 205 -5.15 22.55 9.91
CA ALA A 205 -5.79 22.98 11.15
C ALA A 205 -5.21 22.31 12.42
N SER A 206 -4.42 21.24 12.27
CA SER A 206 -3.85 20.45 13.37
C SER A 206 -2.39 20.80 13.71
N LYS A 207 -1.82 21.81 13.04
CA LYS A 207 -0.49 22.37 13.31
C LYS A 207 -0.59 23.78 13.90
#